data_AF-S4NTQ9-F1
#
_entry.id   AF-S4NTQ9-F1
#
_cell.length_a   1.000
_cell.length_b   1.000
_cell.length_c   1.000
_cell.angle_alpha   90.00
_cell.angle_beta   90.00
_cell.angle_gamma   90.00
#
_symmetry.space_group_name_H-M   'P 1'
#
loop_
_entity.id
_entity.type
_entity.pdbx_description
1 polymer ?
#
loop_
_entity_poly.entity_id
_entity_poly.type
_entity_poly.pdbx_seq_one_letter_code
_entity_poly.pdbx_strand_id
1 'polypeptide(L)'
;SGRLLPTDRYQFSSQDGTKDRSIECIRLPSMAWQWEGDWQLELALDGQPLDHDGWTYAVDFPAQFGTVKQWKSCVRRRKWIRYRK
;
A
#
# COMPACT_ATOMS: atom_id res chain seq x y z
N SER A 1 -2.15 2.73 -23.09
CA SER A 1 -1.05 1.76 -23.14
C SER A 1 -0.86 1.23 -21.72
N GLY A 2 -1.41 0.06 -21.39
CA GLY A 2 -1.71 -0.33 -19.99
C GLY A 2 -1.15 -1.69 -19.56
N ARG A 3 -0.13 -2.19 -20.26
CA ARG A 3 0.48 -3.48 -19.93
C ARG A 3 1.78 -3.23 -19.16
N LEU A 4 1.73 -3.54 -17.86
CA LEU A 4 2.90 -3.59 -16.99
C LEU A 4 3.92 -4.60 -17.55
N LEU A 5 5.21 -4.27 -17.48
CA LEU A 5 6.27 -5.23 -17.74
C LEU A 5 6.25 -6.34 -16.67
N PRO A 6 6.85 -7.52 -16.92
CA PRO A 6 6.84 -8.62 -15.95
C PRO A 6 7.37 -8.26 -14.55
N THR A 7 8.25 -7.26 -14.47
CA THR A 7 8.83 -6.74 -13.22
C THR A 7 8.09 -5.54 -12.64
N ASP A 8 7.22 -4.92 -13.43
CA ASP A 8 6.46 -3.76 -12.98
C ASP A 8 5.39 -4.18 -11.99
N ARG A 9 5.18 -3.34 -10.98
CA ARG A 9 4.18 -3.58 -9.94
C ARG A 9 2.92 -2.78 -10.23
N TYR A 10 1.79 -3.29 -9.77
CA TYR A 10 0.53 -2.54 -9.82
C TYR A 10 0.64 -1.27 -8.98
N GLN A 11 -0.01 -0.19 -9.43
CA GLN A 11 -0.08 1.08 -8.69
C GLN A 11 -0.66 0.89 -7.28
N PHE A 12 -1.68 0.04 -7.17
CA PHE A 12 -2.20 -0.45 -5.90
C PHE A 12 -2.08 -1.96 -5.91
N SER A 13 -1.46 -2.50 -4.87
CA SER A 13 -1.14 -3.92 -4.83
C SER A 13 -1.38 -4.53 -3.45
N SER A 14 -1.34 -5.86 -3.39
CA SER A 14 -1.10 -6.58 -2.14
C SER A 14 0.25 -6.19 -1.53
N GLN A 15 0.46 -6.57 -0.27
CA GLN A 15 1.66 -6.25 0.50
C GLN A 15 2.97 -6.69 -0.19
N ASP A 16 2.95 -7.79 -0.93
CA ASP A 16 4.07 -8.36 -1.68
C ASP A 16 4.22 -7.79 -3.11
N GLY A 17 3.33 -6.89 -3.53
CA GLY A 17 3.40 -6.24 -4.84
C GLY A 17 2.93 -7.10 -6.02
N THR A 18 2.36 -8.30 -5.78
CA THR A 18 2.09 -9.29 -6.85
C THR A 18 0.66 -9.26 -7.40
N LYS A 19 -0.32 -8.82 -6.61
CA LYS A 19 -1.74 -8.80 -6.99
C LYS A 19 -2.24 -7.37 -7.05
N ASP A 20 -3.02 -7.06 -8.08
CA ASP A 20 -3.75 -5.79 -8.18
C ASP A 20 -4.73 -5.64 -7.00
N ARG A 21 -4.68 -4.48 -6.36
CA ARG A 21 -5.59 -4.05 -5.29
C ARG A 21 -6.05 -2.62 -5.53
N SER A 22 -6.34 -2.30 -6.79
CA SER A 22 -6.95 -1.04 -7.20
C SER A 22 -8.08 -0.65 -6.25
N ILE A 23 -7.96 0.55 -5.66
CA ILE A 23 -8.84 1.03 -4.59
C ILE A 23 -10.32 1.02 -5.04
N GLU A 24 -10.56 1.34 -6.32
CA GLU A 24 -11.87 1.34 -6.95
C GLU A 24 -12.51 -0.04 -7.07
N CYS A 25 -11.72 -1.12 -7.01
CA CYS A 25 -12.18 -2.50 -7.10
C CYS A 25 -12.45 -3.15 -5.72
N ILE A 26 -12.10 -2.46 -4.63
CA ILE A 26 -12.31 -2.98 -3.28
C ILE A 26 -13.79 -2.81 -2.91
N ARG A 27 -14.44 -3.93 -2.56
CA ARG A 27 -15.86 -4.03 -2.21
C ARG A 27 -16.04 -4.67 -0.85
N LEU A 28 -17.13 -4.33 -0.18
CA LEU A 28 -17.52 -4.98 1.05
C LEU A 28 -18.03 -6.42 0.76
N PRO A 29 -17.81 -7.39 1.67
CA PRO A 29 -18.23 -8.77 1.44
C PRO A 29 -19.75 -8.93 1.30
N SER A 30 -20.53 -8.08 1.98
CA SER A 30 -21.99 -8.09 1.97
C SER A 30 -22.54 -6.71 2.36
N MET A 31 -23.86 -6.55 2.27
CA MET A 31 -24.59 -5.35 2.71
C MET A 31 -24.65 -5.19 4.24
N ALA A 32 -24.20 -6.19 5.00
CA ALA A 32 -24.12 -6.11 6.46
C ALA A 32 -22.98 -5.20 6.94
N TRP A 33 -22.07 -4.83 6.02
CA TRP A 33 -20.95 -3.94 6.31
C TRP A 33 -21.21 -2.54 5.74
N GLN A 34 -20.65 -1.54 6.40
CA GLN A 34 -20.59 -0.17 5.90
C GLN A 34 -19.19 0.42 6.13
N TRP A 35 -18.68 1.17 5.14
CA TRP A 35 -17.46 1.95 5.33
C TRP A 35 -17.70 3.09 6.32
N GLU A 36 -16.77 3.29 7.25
CA GLU A 36 -16.87 4.33 8.29
C GLU A 36 -16.29 5.68 7.86
N GLY A 37 -15.63 5.73 6.70
CA GLY A 37 -15.02 6.95 6.18
C GLY A 37 -14.37 6.70 4.83
N ASP A 38 -13.52 7.62 4.41
CA ASP A 38 -12.73 7.50 3.18
C ASP A 38 -11.45 6.70 3.39
N TRP A 39 -10.76 6.41 2.29
CA TRP A 39 -9.42 5.85 2.34
C TRP A 39 -8.44 6.84 2.96
N GLN A 40 -7.63 6.35 3.88
CA GLN A 40 -6.62 7.12 4.60
C GLN A 40 -5.24 6.49 4.42
N LEU A 41 -4.20 7.29 4.53
CA LEU A 41 -2.83 6.78 4.60
C LEU A 41 -2.55 6.30 6.01
N GLU A 42 -1.96 5.12 6.12
CA GLU A 42 -1.29 4.70 7.35
C GLU A 42 -0.03 5.57 7.52
N LEU A 43 0.03 6.32 8.61
CA LEU A 43 1.15 7.20 8.94
C LEU A 43 2.05 6.63 10.04
N ALA A 44 1.95 5.31 10.30
CA ALA A 44 2.83 4.61 11.22
C ALA A 44 3.24 3.24 10.62
N LEU A 45 4.48 2.83 10.89
CA LEU A 45 4.99 1.51 10.56
C LEU A 45 5.52 0.88 11.85
N ASP A 46 4.91 -0.22 12.30
CA ASP A 46 5.27 -0.92 13.53
C ASP A 46 5.36 0.00 14.77
N GLY A 47 4.42 0.95 14.86
CA GLY A 47 4.36 1.96 15.93
C GLY A 47 5.32 3.14 15.78
N GLN A 48 6.21 3.13 14.78
CA GLN A 48 7.05 4.26 14.44
C GLN A 48 6.30 5.23 13.52
N PRO A 49 6.30 6.54 13.81
CA PRO A 49 5.68 7.51 12.92
C PRO A 49 6.40 7.55 11.56
N LEU A 50 5.61 7.64 10.50
CA LEU A 50 6.06 7.93 9.15
C LEU A 50 5.96 9.44 8.91
N ASP A 51 6.66 9.90 7.87
CA ASP A 51 6.44 11.24 7.34
C ASP A 51 4.95 11.42 6.97
N HIS A 52 4.49 12.68 6.87
CA HIS A 52 3.10 13.03 6.51
C HIS A 52 2.60 12.31 5.24
N ASP A 53 3.52 11.93 4.37
CA ASP A 53 3.22 11.26 3.10
C ASP A 53 3.10 9.73 3.20
N GLY A 54 3.32 9.12 4.38
CA GLY A 54 3.13 7.69 4.63
C GLY A 54 3.99 6.76 3.77
N TRP A 55 5.13 7.26 3.25
CA TRP A 55 6.01 6.46 2.42
C TRP A 55 6.87 5.53 3.27
N THR A 56 7.02 4.31 2.78
CA THR A 56 7.96 3.32 3.30
C THR A 56 8.85 2.83 2.16
N TYR A 57 10.07 2.39 2.47
CA TYR A 57 11.11 2.13 1.48
C TYR A 57 11.71 0.73 1.63
N ALA A 58 12.03 0.08 0.52
CA ALA A 58 12.70 -1.23 0.50
C ALA A 58 13.59 -1.39 -0.74
N VAL A 59 14.36 -2.48 -0.79
CA VAL A 59 15.20 -2.82 -1.94
C VAL A 59 14.38 -3.38 -3.11
N ASP A 60 13.37 -4.22 -2.84
CA ASP A 60 12.39 -4.74 -3.79
C ASP A 60 11.20 -5.36 -3.00
N PHE A 61 10.29 -6.07 -3.64
CA PHE A 61 9.29 -6.93 -2.99
C PHE A 61 9.48 -8.41 -3.35
N PRO A 62 9.19 -9.34 -2.42
CA PRO A 62 8.89 -9.10 -1.02
C PRO A 62 10.18 -8.74 -0.24
N ALA A 63 10.15 -7.66 0.53
CA ALA A 63 11.22 -7.31 1.46
C ALA A 63 10.64 -6.58 2.67
N GLN A 64 11.47 -6.41 3.70
CA GLN A 64 11.13 -5.56 4.84
C GLN A 64 11.22 -4.09 4.43
N PHE A 65 10.15 -3.36 4.72
CA PHE A 65 10.08 -1.92 4.48
C PHE A 65 10.55 -1.16 5.72
N GLY A 66 11.30 -0.10 5.51
CA GLY A 66 11.72 0.83 6.55
C GLY A 66 11.07 2.19 6.39
N THR A 67 11.13 3.00 7.45
CA THR A 67 10.60 4.37 7.49
C THR A 67 11.51 5.36 6.74
N VAL A 68 12.82 5.09 6.69
CA VAL A 68 13.82 5.99 6.08
C VAL A 68 14.28 5.46 4.72
N LYS A 69 14.35 6.35 3.72
CA LYS A 69 14.94 6.03 2.41
C LYS A 69 16.45 5.82 2.54
N GLN A 70 16.92 4.68 2.08
CA GLN A 70 18.35 4.36 2.02
C GLN A 70 18.85 4.46 0.57
N TRP A 71 20.17 4.48 0.38
CA TRP A 71 20.78 4.52 -0.96
C TRP A 71 20.37 3.30 -1.82
N LYS A 72 20.16 2.14 -1.20
CA LYS A 72 19.72 0.88 -1.83
C LYS A 72 18.20 0.75 -1.93
N SER A 73 17.43 1.77 -1.57
CA SER A 73 15.97 1.73 -1.67
C SER A 73 15.54 1.94 -3.12
N CYS A 74 15.23 0.85 -3.82
CA CYS A 74 14.77 0.89 -5.22
C CYS A 74 13.24 0.97 -5.33
N VAL A 75 12.52 0.65 -4.26
CA VAL A 75 11.05 0.72 -4.24
C VAL A 75 10.54 1.49 -3.03
N ARG A 76 9.34 2.07 -3.18
CA ARG A 76 8.59 2.68 -2.09
C ARG A 76 7.11 2.33 -2.19
N ARG A 77 6.41 2.30 -1.05
CA ARG A 77 4.96 2.08 -1.00
C ARG A 77 4.29 2.93 0.07
N ARG A 78 3.00 3.18 -0.12
CA ARG A 78 2.06 3.71 0.88
C ARG A 78 1.07 2.63 1.24
N LYS A 79 0.73 2.51 2.53
CA LYS A 79 -0.35 1.64 2.97
C LYS A 79 -1.63 2.47 3.08
N TRP A 80 -2.62 2.12 2.28
CA TRP A 80 -3.95 2.72 2.36
C TRP A 80 -4.85 1.85 3.24
N ILE A 81 -5.58 2.50 4.15
CA ILE A 81 -6.49 1.86 5.09
C ILE A 81 -7.88 2.48 4.97
N ARG A 82 -8.92 1.68 5.24
CA ARG A 82 -10.30 2.13 5.32
C ARG A 82 -11.05 1.22 6.28
N TYR A 83 -11.71 1.83 7.26
CA TYR A 83 -12.43 1.10 8.31
C TYR A 83 -13.87 0.80 7.88
N ARG A 84 -14.37 -0.35 8.32
CA ARG A 84 -15.75 -0.80 8.11
C ARG A 84 -16.32 -1.36 9.41
N LYS A 85 -17.62 -1.23 9.58
CA LYS A 85 -18.42 -1.85 10.64
C LYS A 85 -19.54 -2.70 10.07
#